data_AF-A0A936IQY3-F1
#
_entry.id   AF-A0A936IQY3-F1
#
_cell.length_a   1.000
_cell.length_b   1.000
_cell.length_c   1.000
_cell.angle_alpha   90.00
_cell.angle_beta   90.00
_cell.angle_gamma   90.00
#
_symmetry.space_group_name_H-M   'P 1'
#
loop_
_entity.id
_entity.type
_entity.pdbx_description
1 polymer ?
#
loop_
_entity_poly.entity_id
_entity_poly.type
_entity_poly.pdbx_seq_one_letter_code
_entity_poly.pdbx_strand_id
1 'polypeptide(L)'
;MPGVAGFVLLAAALYGHEQPVPYSHKKHVALGLKCNSCHKNADPGELMGLPAESTCMSCHQTIKADSPHIRKVAAAARENKPVPWVRIYQLPLTCTSATVCTRRQE
;
A
#
# COMPACT_ATOMS: atom_id res chain seq x y z
N MET A 1 1.66 -40.95 -5.65
CA MET A 1 1.48 -40.35 -4.31
C MET A 1 0.93 -38.94 -4.47
N PRO A 2 -0.41 -38.76 -4.41
CA PRO A 2 -1.02 -37.43 -4.39
C PRO A 2 -0.97 -36.93 -2.93
N GLY A 3 -0.34 -35.80 -2.63
CA GLY A 3 -0.32 -35.39 -1.23
C GLY A 3 0.42 -34.13 -0.80
N VAL A 4 1.13 -33.42 -1.70
CA VAL A 4 1.88 -32.21 -1.29
C VAL A 4 1.29 -30.93 -1.88
N ALA A 5 0.52 -31.02 -2.96
CA ALA A 5 -0.10 -29.86 -3.62
C ALA A 5 -1.33 -29.30 -2.86
N GLY A 6 -1.95 -30.08 -1.98
CA GLY A 6 -3.16 -29.67 -1.25
C GLY A 6 -2.90 -28.78 -0.03
N PHE A 7 -1.72 -28.89 0.59
CA PHE A 7 -1.41 -28.15 1.82
C PHE A 7 -0.93 -26.70 1.58
N VAL A 8 -0.39 -26.40 0.40
CA VAL A 8 0.13 -25.06 0.10
C VAL A 8 -1.00 -24.07 -0.23
N LEU A 9 -2.13 -24.54 -0.75
CA LEU A 9 -3.25 -23.69 -1.13
C LEU A 9 -4.07 -23.16 0.05
N LEU A 10 -4.01 -23.81 1.23
CA LEU A 10 -4.74 -23.36 2.43
C LEU A 10 -4.03 -22.24 3.20
N ALA A 11 -2.71 -22.07 3.03
CA ALA A 11 -1.93 -21.11 3.82
C ALA A 11 -2.07 -19.66 3.35
N ALA A 12 -2.33 -19.43 2.06
CA ALA A 12 -2.42 -18.08 1.49
C ALA A 12 -3.63 -17.27 1.99
N ALA A 13 -4.66 -17.94 2.52
CA ALA A 13 -5.81 -17.28 3.14
C ALA A 13 -5.57 -16.87 4.60
N LEU A 14 -4.49 -17.32 5.23
CA LEU A 14 -4.20 -17.14 6.67
C LEU A 14 -3.10 -16.12 6.96
N TYR A 15 -2.29 -15.74 5.97
CA TYR A 15 -1.23 -14.74 6.11
C TYR A 15 -1.55 -13.54 5.22
N GLY A 16 -1.50 -12.34 5.81
CA GLY A 16 -1.99 -11.10 5.22
C GLY A 16 -1.51 -10.86 3.78
N HIS A 17 -2.33 -10.12 3.02
CA HIS A 17 -2.12 -9.87 1.59
C HIS A 17 -0.67 -9.52 1.25
N GLU A 18 -0.03 -10.38 0.45
CA GLU A 18 1.31 -10.18 -0.08
C GLU A 18 1.36 -8.87 -0.85
N GLN A 19 2.19 -7.93 -0.40
CA GLN A 19 2.36 -6.64 -1.07
C GLN A 19 3.44 -6.75 -2.16
N PRO A 20 3.33 -6.01 -3.28
CA PRO A 20 4.33 -6.05 -4.36
C PRO A 20 5.74 -5.68 -3.91
N VAL A 21 5.80 -4.80 -2.90
CA VAL A 21 7.02 -4.33 -2.24
C VAL A 21 6.77 -4.34 -0.72
N PRO A 22 7.66 -4.94 0.09
CA PRO A 22 7.49 -4.93 1.54
C PRO A 22 7.67 -3.50 2.08
N TYR A 23 6.59 -2.94 2.62
CA TYR A 23 6.56 -1.62 3.23
C TYR A 23 6.32 -1.71 4.75
N SER A 24 6.98 -0.85 5.53
CA SER A 24 6.84 -0.83 6.98
C SER A 24 6.59 0.59 7.48
N HIS A 25 5.35 0.90 7.84
CA HIS A 25 5.00 2.17 8.50
C HIS A 25 5.85 2.40 9.76
N LYS A 26 6.06 1.34 10.57
CA LYS A 26 6.84 1.40 11.81
C LYS A 26 8.26 1.97 11.59
N LYS A 27 8.96 1.53 10.54
CA LYS A 27 10.31 2.02 10.24
C LYS A 27 10.32 3.49 9.83
N HIS A 28 9.38 3.90 8.99
CA HIS A 28 9.29 5.27 8.48
C HIS A 28 8.86 6.26 9.58
N VAL A 29 7.88 5.90 10.40
CA VAL A 29 7.43 6.73 11.53
C VAL A 29 8.52 6.84 12.60
N ALA A 30 9.28 5.78 12.86
CA ALA A 30 10.42 5.83 13.79
C ALA A 30 11.54 6.79 13.34
N LEU A 31 11.60 7.14 12.06
CA LEU A 31 12.50 8.16 11.51
C LEU A 31 11.91 9.59 11.61
N GLY A 32 10.74 9.76 12.22
CA GLY A 32 10.08 11.05 12.41
C GLY A 32 9.19 11.50 11.25
N LEU A 33 8.94 10.63 10.25
CA LEU A 33 8.00 10.95 9.17
C LEU A 33 6.56 10.98 9.69
N LYS A 34 5.82 12.00 9.27
CA LYS A 34 4.39 12.16 9.59
C LYS A 34 3.54 11.42 8.56
N CYS A 35 2.31 11.06 8.94
CA CYS A 35 1.39 10.36 8.03
C CYS A 35 1.15 11.14 6.72
N ASN A 36 1.07 12.46 6.80
CA ASN A 36 0.85 13.34 5.66
C ASN A 36 2.09 13.55 4.77
N SER A 37 3.26 13.04 5.19
CA SER A 37 4.46 13.08 4.35
C SER A 37 4.34 12.11 3.16
N CYS A 38 3.48 11.09 3.28
CA CYS A 38 3.19 10.14 2.20
C CYS A 38 1.73 10.19 1.76
N HIS A 39 0.79 10.27 2.70
CA HIS A 39 -0.63 10.30 2.38
C HIS A 39 -1.13 11.73 2.25
N LYS A 40 -1.51 12.13 1.05
CA LYS A 40 -2.34 13.34 0.90
C LYS A 40 -3.67 13.06 1.58
N ASN A 41 -4.06 13.91 2.53
CA ASN A 41 -5.38 13.85 3.14
C ASN A 41 -6.42 14.01 2.04
N ALA A 42 -7.34 13.07 1.95
CA ALA A 42 -8.49 13.18 1.08
C ALA A 42 -9.54 14.08 1.76
N ASP A 43 -10.39 14.73 0.97
CA ASP A 43 -11.49 15.51 1.52
C ASP A 43 -12.50 14.58 2.21
N PRO A 44 -13.32 15.08 3.16
CA PRO A 44 -14.32 14.26 3.83
C PRO A 44 -15.23 13.54 2.83
N GLY A 45 -15.31 12.21 2.94
CA GLY A 45 -16.08 11.36 2.02
C GLY A 45 -15.27 10.78 0.86
N GLU A 46 -14.01 11.17 0.68
CA GLU A 46 -13.11 10.58 -0.31
C GLU A 46 -12.25 9.44 0.27
N LEU A 47 -11.85 8.52 -0.61
CA LEU A 47 -10.92 7.45 -0.25
C LEU A 47 -9.50 8.02 -0.12
N MET A 48 -8.80 7.64 0.95
CA MET A 48 -7.40 8.01 1.13
C MET A 48 -6.53 7.51 -0.02
N GLY A 49 -5.85 8.47 -0.64
CA GLY A 49 -4.89 8.23 -1.71
C GLY A 49 -3.62 7.52 -1.23
N LEU A 50 -3.02 6.75 -2.13
CA LEU A 50 -1.68 6.22 -1.93
C LEU A 50 -0.66 7.24 -2.46
N PRO A 51 0.56 7.31 -1.88
CA PRO A 51 1.62 8.18 -2.38
C PRO A 51 1.98 7.84 -3.83
N ALA A 52 2.47 8.84 -4.57
CA ALA A 52 3.18 8.61 -5.81
C ALA A 52 4.57 7.99 -5.52
N GLU A 53 5.10 7.25 -6.48
CA GLU A 53 6.42 6.60 -6.37
C GLU A 53 7.55 7.62 -6.20
N SER A 54 7.37 8.82 -6.74
CA SER A 54 8.29 9.95 -6.57
C SER A 54 8.46 10.34 -5.09
N THR A 55 7.41 10.23 -4.27
CA THR A 55 7.48 10.45 -2.83
C THR A 55 8.45 9.47 -2.17
N CYS A 56 8.41 8.19 -2.55
CA CYS A 56 9.36 7.19 -2.07
C CYS A 56 10.79 7.50 -2.53
N MET A 57 10.95 7.90 -3.80
CA MET A 57 12.26 8.21 -4.38
C MET A 57 12.88 9.51 -3.86
N SER A 58 12.11 10.41 -3.23
CA SER A 58 12.67 11.62 -2.57
C SER A 58 13.80 11.32 -1.58
N CYS A 59 13.78 10.14 -0.94
CA CYS A 59 14.83 9.68 -0.04
C CYS A 59 15.54 8.40 -0.55
N HIS A 60 14.81 7.49 -1.20
CA HIS A 60 15.36 6.21 -1.63
C HIS A 60 16.29 6.27 -2.85
N GLN A 61 16.52 7.45 -3.41
CA GLN A 61 17.62 7.70 -4.36
C GLN A 61 19.00 7.44 -3.73
N THR A 62 19.14 7.66 -2.42
CA THR A 62 20.40 7.43 -1.69
C THR A 62 20.23 6.37 -0.59
N ILE A 63 19.05 6.27 0.02
CA ILE A 63 18.80 5.31 1.10
C ILE A 63 18.40 3.95 0.54
N LYS A 64 19.24 2.94 0.75
CA LYS A 64 19.02 1.55 0.28
C LYS A 64 18.75 1.47 -1.23
N ALA A 65 19.35 2.36 -2.02
CA ALA A 65 19.15 2.44 -3.47
C ALA A 65 19.39 1.10 -4.20
N ASP A 66 20.38 0.33 -3.72
CA ASP A 66 20.74 -0.98 -4.30
C ASP A 66 19.80 -2.13 -3.91
N SER A 67 18.86 -1.90 -3.00
CA SER A 67 17.89 -2.91 -2.58
C SER A 67 17.02 -3.33 -3.76
N PRO A 68 16.80 -4.65 -3.99
CA PRO A 68 15.96 -5.13 -5.09
C PRO A 68 14.54 -4.58 -5.02
N HIS A 69 14.03 -4.33 -3.81
CA HIS A 69 12.72 -3.74 -3.59
C HIS A 69 12.66 -2.25 -3.96
N ILE A 70 13.70 -1.49 -3.64
CA ILE A 70 13.79 -0.07 -3.99
C ILE A 70 14.00 0.09 -5.49
N ARG A 71 14.75 -0.81 -6.13
CA ARG A 71 14.89 -0.83 -7.60
C ARG A 71 13.54 -0.99 -8.32
N LYS A 72 12.60 -1.78 -7.77
CA LYS A 72 11.23 -1.89 -8.30
C LYS A 72 10.47 -0.57 -8.20
N VAL A 73 10.53 0.09 -7.04
CA VAL A 73 9.91 1.42 -6.84
C VAL A 73 10.55 2.47 -7.75
N ALA A 74 11.87 2.44 -7.91
CA ALA A 74 12.59 3.35 -8.80
C ALA A 74 12.22 3.13 -10.28
N ALA A 75 12.00 1.87 -10.70
CA ALA A 75 11.50 1.58 -12.04
C ALA A 75 10.07 2.11 -12.24
N ALA A 76 9.18 1.86 -11.27
CA ALA A 76 7.82 2.37 -11.27
C ALA A 76 7.78 3.91 -11.34
N ALA A 77 8.64 4.60 -10.57
CA ALA A 77 8.81 6.05 -10.62
C ALA A 77 9.27 6.56 -11.99
N ARG A 78 10.25 5.89 -12.62
CA ARG A 78 10.74 6.27 -13.96
C ARG A 78 9.69 6.08 -15.05
N GLU A 79 8.88 5.04 -14.93
CA GLU A 79 7.81 4.72 -15.89
C GLU A 79 6.51 5.50 -15.63
N ASN A 80 6.43 6.28 -14.54
CA ASN A 80 5.20 6.90 -14.05
C ASN A 80 4.05 5.89 -13.88
N LYS A 81 4.37 4.65 -13.50
CA LYS A 81 3.39 3.60 -13.27
C LYS A 81 3.22 3.38 -11.77
N PRO A 82 1.99 3.42 -11.25
CA PRO A 82 1.76 3.18 -9.83
C PRO A 82 2.13 1.75 -9.46
N VAL A 83 2.78 1.57 -8.32
CA VAL A 83 2.96 0.24 -7.72
C VAL A 83 1.57 -0.33 -7.42
N PRO A 84 1.26 -1.57 -7.84
CA PRO A 84 -0.07 -2.15 -7.71
C PRO A 84 -0.34 -2.62 -6.27
N TRP A 85 -0.40 -1.68 -5.33
CA TRP A 85 -0.63 -1.95 -3.91
C TRP A 85 -1.95 -2.68 -3.69
N VAL A 86 -1.90 -3.74 -2.88
CA VAL A 86 -3.11 -4.44 -2.47
C VAL A 86 -3.72 -3.69 -1.30
N ARG A 87 -4.92 -3.13 -1.48
CA ARG A 87 -5.63 -2.44 -0.40
C ARG A 87 -6.09 -3.44 0.65
N ILE A 88 -5.59 -3.27 1.88
CA ILE A 88 -5.92 -4.10 3.03
C ILE A 88 -7.30 -3.73 3.58
N TYR A 89 -7.58 -2.43 3.72
CA TYR A 89 -8.88 -1.94 4.15
C TYR A 89 -9.75 -1.66 2.94
N GLN A 90 -10.83 -2.44 2.80
CA GLN A 90 -11.81 -2.29 1.74
C GLN A 90 -13.17 -2.03 2.38
N LEU A 91 -13.76 -0.88 2.07
CA LEU A 91 -15.15 -0.62 2.40
C LEU A 91 -16.02 -1.30 1.34
N PRO A 92 -17.19 -1.85 1.71
CA PRO A 92 -18.14 -2.37 0.74
C PRO A 92 -18.48 -1.29 -0.30
N LEU A 93 -18.57 -1.67 -1.57
CA LEU A 93 -18.89 -0.74 -2.66
C LEU A 93 -20.26 -0.04 -2.49
N THR A 94 -21.12 -0.57 -1.63
CA THR A 94 -22.39 0.03 -1.22
C THR A 94 -22.21 1.33 -0.42
N CYS A 95 -21.03 1.58 0.16
CA CYS A 95 -20.71 2.81 0.90
C CYS A 95 -19.93 3.85 0.07
N THR A 96 -19.60 3.56 -1.19
CA THR A 96 -18.91 4.50 -2.11
C THR A 96 -19.87 5.43 -2.87
N SER A 97 -21.19 5.29 -2.68
CA SER A 97 -22.15 6.30 -3.11
C SER A 97 -22.29 7.35 -2.00
N ALA A 98 -22.15 8.62 -2.37
CA ALA A 98 -22.34 9.77 -1.48
C ALA A 98 -23.69 9.72 -0.73
N THR A 99 -24.66 8.97 -1.23
CA THR A 99 -25.99 8.81 -0.63
C THR A 99 -26.03 7.87 0.58
N VAL A 100 -25.11 6.91 0.70
CA VAL A 100 -25.12 5.88 1.78
C VAL A 100 -24.12 6.21 2.89
N CYS A 101 -23.05 6.95 2.60
CA CYS A 101 -22.02 7.35 3.56
C CYS A 101 -22.41 8.54 4.45
N THR A 102 -23.64 9.06 4.36
CA THR A 102 -24.13 10.17 5.21
C THR A 102 -24.59 9.73 6.60
N ARG A 103 -24.55 8.44 6.95
CA ARG A 103 -24.59 8.05 8.37
C ARG A 103 -23.23 8.40 8.98
N ARG A 104 -23.11 9.68 9.36
CA ARG A 104 -22.08 10.24 10.23
C ARG A 104 -21.73 9.18 11.28
N GLN A 105 -20.49 8.67 11.22
CA GLN A 105 -19.90 7.99 12.35
C GLN A 105 -19.74 9.09 13.40
N GLU A 106 -20.74 9.19 14.28
CA GLU A 106 -20.70 10.00 15.49
C GLU A 106 -19.45 9.65 16.32
#